data_AF-A0A3M1QM02-F1
#
_entry.id   AF-A0A3M1QM02-F1
#
_cell.length_a   1.000
_cell.length_b   1.000
_cell.length_c   1.000
_cell.angle_alpha   90.00
_cell.angle_beta   90.00
_cell.angle_gamma   90.00
#
_symmetry.space_group_name_H-M   'P 1'
#
loop_
_entity.id
_entity.type
_entity.pdbx_description
1 polymer ?
#
loop_
_entity_poly.entity_id
_entity_poly.type
_entity_poly.pdbx_seq_one_letter_code
_entity_poly.pdbx_strand_id
1 'polypeptide(L)' 'DAAAIQDGLGLRNLQHRAQLHHGAVNIESSAGQGTTVTITIPLHAG' A
#
# COMPACT_ATOMS: atom_id res chain seq x y z
N ASP A 1 22.47 -4.12 -8.44
CA ASP A 1 22.10 -5.13 -7.44
C ASP A 1 20.59 -5.26 -7.32
N ALA A 2 20.04 -6.32 -7.91
CA ALA A 2 18.64 -6.72 -7.79
C ALA A 2 18.42 -7.66 -6.57
N ALA A 3 19.31 -7.56 -5.58
CA ALA A 3 19.30 -8.40 -4.39
C ALA A 3 18.18 -7.92 -3.45
N ALA A 4 17.13 -8.72 -3.40
CA ALA A 4 15.97 -8.65 -2.51
C ALA A 4 14.80 -7.72 -2.93
N ILE A 5 14.28 -7.90 -4.15
CA ILE A 5 12.82 -7.82 -4.29
C ILE A 5 12.25 -9.07 -3.59
N GLN A 6 12.15 -9.02 -2.26
CA GLN A 6 11.40 -10.02 -1.53
C GLN A 6 9.92 -9.84 -1.88
N ASP A 7 9.26 -10.95 -2.19
CA ASP A 7 7.88 -10.95 -2.63
C ASP A 7 6.99 -10.28 -1.57
N GLY A 8 6.18 -9.32 -2.01
CA GLY A 8 5.32 -8.52 -1.13
C GLY A 8 6.01 -7.41 -0.30
N LEU A 9 7.32 -7.18 -0.42
CA LEU A 9 8.00 -6.08 0.31
C LEU A 9 7.38 -4.71 -0.02
N GLY A 10 7.03 -4.46 -1.29
CA GLY A 10 6.40 -3.22 -1.73
C GLY A 10 5.05 -2.96 -1.03
N LEU A 11 4.16 -3.95 -1.03
CA LEU A 11 2.84 -3.83 -0.39
C LEU A 11 2.93 -3.73 1.13
N ARG A 12 3.85 -4.47 1.76
CA ARG A 12 4.11 -4.38 3.20
C ARG A 12 4.62 -3.01 3.59
N ASN A 13 5.56 -2.46 2.82
CA ASN A 13 6.06 -1.10 3.04
C ASN A 13 4.95 -0.06 2.86
N LEU A 14 4.09 -0.21 1.86
CA LEU A 14 2.96 0.69 1.64
C LEU A 14 1.99 0.67 2.83
N GLN A 15 1.59 -0.52 3.28
CA GLN A 15 0.69 -0.68 4.41
C GLN A 15 1.29 -0.11 5.70
N HIS A 16 2.55 -0.43 6.00
CA HIS A 16 3.23 0.07 7.19
C HIS A 16 3.33 1.60 7.19
N ARG A 17 3.68 2.22 6.05
CA ARG A 17 3.77 3.67 5.92
C ARG A 17 2.42 4.36 6.07
N ALA A 18 1.35 3.80 5.48
CA ALA A 18 0.02 4.33 5.66
C ALA A 18 -0.39 4.31 7.15
N GLN A 19 -0.12 3.21 7.85
CA GLN A 19 -0.40 3.08 9.28
C GLN A 19 0.34 4.10 10.15
N LEU A 20 1.61 4.40 9.86
CA LEU A 20 2.37 5.45 10.55
C LEU A 20 1.73 6.84 10.44
N HIS A 21 0.95 7.06 9.38
CA HIS A 21 0.21 8.30 9.16
C HIS A 21 -1.27 8.19 9.55
N HIS A 22 -1.65 7.20 10.37
CA HIS A 22 -3.04 6.92 10.75
C HIS A 22 -3.96 6.69 9.54
N GLY A 23 -3.38 6.29 8.43
CA GLY A 23 -4.05 6.03 7.17
C GLY A 23 -4.32 4.55 6.92
N ALA A 24 -4.95 4.29 5.78
CA ALA A 24 -5.34 2.96 5.33
C ALA A 24 -4.97 2.73 3.86
N VAL A 25 -4.84 1.47 3.49
CA VAL A 25 -4.60 1.01 2.12
C VAL A 25 -5.73 0.06 1.73
N ASN A 26 -6.38 0.33 0.59
CA ASN A 26 -7.33 -0.57 -0.06
C ASN A 26 -6.78 -1.03 -1.41
N ILE A 27 -6.98 -2.30 -1.74
CA ILE A 27 -6.52 -2.89 -3.01
C ILE A 27 -7.69 -3.63 -3.64
N GLU A 28 -8.03 -3.22 -4.86
CA GLU A 28 -9.07 -3.82 -5.67
C GLU A 28 -8.42 -4.34 -6.96
N SER A 29 -8.50 -5.65 -7.19
CA SER A 29 -7.92 -6.28 -8.38
C SER A 29 -8.86 -7.36 -8.90
N SER A 30 -8.99 -7.42 -10.22
CA SER A 30 -9.73 -8.46 -10.91
C SER A 30 -9.02 -8.81 -12.21
N ALA A 31 -9.03 -10.10 -12.57
CA ALA A 31 -8.33 -10.59 -13.75
C ALA A 31 -8.84 -9.87 -15.02
N GLY A 32 -7.91 -9.32 -15.80
CA GLY A 32 -8.23 -8.57 -17.02
C GLY A 32 -8.83 -7.17 -16.80
N GLN A 33 -8.99 -6.70 -15.55
CA GLN A 33 -9.48 -5.35 -15.22
C GLN A 33 -8.40 -4.45 -14.61
N GLY A 34 -7.19 -4.99 -14.42
CA GLY A 34 -6.09 -4.28 -13.77
C GLY A 34 -6.22 -4.28 -12.25
N THR A 35 -5.49 -3.37 -11.62
CA THR A 35 -5.40 -3.25 -10.16
C THR A 35 -5.46 -1.78 -9.78
N THR A 36 -6.35 -1.45 -8.85
CA THR A 36 -6.44 -0.13 -8.21
C THR A 36 -5.93 -0.23 -6.78
N VAL A 37 -5.01 0.67 -6.42
CA VAL A 37 -4.50 0.80 -5.05
C VAL A 37 -4.85 2.19 -4.55
N THR A 38 -5.64 2.25 -3.48
CA THR A 38 -6.10 3.51 -2.89
C THR A 38 -5.47 3.67 -1.51
N ILE A 39 -4.85 4.83 -1.27
CA ILE A 39 -4.26 5.19 0.02
C ILE A 39 -5.07 6.35 0.59
N THR A 40 -5.57 6.21 1.80
CA THR A 40 -6.30 7.28 2.51
C THR A 40 -5.48 7.73 3.70
N ILE A 41 -5.13 9.01 3.74
CA ILE A 41 -4.40 9.63 4.85
C ILE A 41 -5.27 10.74 5.46
N PRO A 42 -5.51 10.76 6.78
CA PRO A 42 -6.17 11.90 7.44
C PRO A 42 -5.34 13.17 7.30
N LEU A 43 -5.99 14.31 7.00
CA LEU A 43 -5.29 15.61 6.94
C LEU A 43 -4.78 16.07 8.31
N HIS A 44 -5.42 15.61 9.39
CA HIS A 44 -5.02 15.85 10.76
C HIS A 44 -5.18 14.54 11.54
N ALA A 45 -4.11 14.09 12.16
CA ALA A 45 -4.18 13.11 13.24
C ALA A 45 -4.40 13.91 14.53
N GLY A 46 -5.53 13.69 15.19
CA GLY A 46 -5.87 14.35 16.46
C GLY A 46 -4.87 14.01 17.56
#